data_AF-A0A1F4Y201-F1
#
_entry.id   AF-A0A1F4Y201-F1
#
_cell.length_a   1.000
_cell.length_b   1.000
_cell.length_c   1.000
_cell.angle_alpha   90.00
_cell.angle_beta   90.00
_cell.angle_gamma   90.00
#
_symmetry.space_group_name_H-M   'P 1'
#
loop_
_entity.id
_entity.type
_entity.pdbx_description
1 polymer ?
#
loop_
_entity_poly.entity_id
_entity_poly.type
_entity_poly.pdbx_seq_one_letter_code
_entity_poly.pdbx_strand_id
1 'polypeptide(L)'
;MGLGDTFYLAYFQYLNLIPTCAISGCEVVLTSAQSKFFGVPWSYIGLVYYAYLFCLALLLAIDPKSPALRFGAFAYTAVGVAYSAWAIFYIQLSVLGALCQYCAISAFVTLCAFVVACWHWHLTKNK
;
A
#
# COMPACT_ATOMS: atom_id res chain seq x y z
N MET A 1 4.76 7.78 -5.02
CA MET A 1 3.30 7.89 -4.89
C MET A 1 2.82 7.33 -3.56
N GLY A 2 2.92 6.02 -3.31
CA GLY A 2 2.39 5.41 -2.07
C GLY A 2 2.92 5.99 -0.75
N LEU A 3 4.21 6.35 -0.68
CA LEU A 3 4.80 6.99 0.51
C LEU A 3 4.20 8.37 0.81
N GLY A 4 3.87 9.14 -0.23
CA GLY A 4 3.27 10.46 -0.08
C GLY A 4 1.82 10.39 0.39
N ASP A 5 1.08 9.40 -0.09
CA ASP A 5 -0.30 9.14 0.33
C ASP A 5 -0.37 8.80 1.82
N THR A 6 0.43 7.83 2.27
CA THR A 6 0.45 7.41 3.67
C THR A 6 1.00 8.49 4.60
N PHE A 7 1.99 9.27 4.14
CA PHE A 7 2.48 10.42 4.89
C PHE A 7 1.41 11.51 5.04
N TYR A 8 0.66 11.80 3.97
CA TYR A 8 -0.45 12.74 4.02
C TYR A 8 -1.52 12.29 5.02
N LEU A 9 -1.95 11.02 4.96
CA LEU A 9 -2.91 10.49 5.94
C LEU A 9 -2.35 10.52 7.37
N ALA A 10 -1.08 10.14 7.57
CA ALA A 10 -0.46 10.16 8.89
C ALA A 10 -0.43 11.58 9.47
N TYR A 11 -0.16 12.59 8.64
CA TYR A 11 -0.18 13.99 9.04
C TYR A 11 -1.57 14.47 9.47
N PHE A 12 -2.61 14.18 8.69
CA PHE A 12 -3.99 14.53 9.05
C PHE A 12 -4.47 13.78 10.30
N GLN A 13 -4.08 12.51 10.44
CA GLN A 13 -4.41 11.72 11.61
C GLN A 13 -3.74 12.24 12.88
N TYR A 14 -2.51 12.74 12.78
CA TYR A 14 -1.80 13.39 13.87
C TYR A 14 -2.52 14.66 14.34
N LEU A 15 -3.08 15.43 13.39
CA LEU A 15 -3.88 16.62 13.69
C LEU A 15 -5.32 16.30 14.13
N ASN A 16 -5.74 15.03 14.11
CA ASN A 16 -7.14 14.59 14.29
C ASN A 16 -8.11 15.28 13.32
N LEU A 17 -7.64 15.65 12.12
CA LEU A 17 -8.48 16.21 11.06
C LEU A 17 -8.84 15.13 10.04
N ILE A 18 -10.01 15.31 9.42
CA ILE A 18 -10.47 14.46 8.31
C ILE A 18 -9.84 15.04 7.03
N PRO A 19 -9.08 14.26 6.26
CA PRO A 19 -8.51 14.72 4.99
C PRO A 19 -9.61 14.94 3.95
N THR A 20 -9.30 15.70 2.91
CA THR A 20 -10.27 16.08 1.87
C THR A 20 -10.66 14.86 1.03
N CYS A 21 -11.83 14.29 1.31
CA CYS A 21 -12.37 13.17 0.55
C CYS A 21 -13.06 13.66 -0.75
N ALA A 22 -12.64 13.16 -1.92
CA ALA A 22 -13.29 13.46 -3.19
C ALA A 22 -14.54 12.59 -3.43
N ILE A 23 -14.65 11.46 -2.71
CA ILE A 23 -15.75 10.50 -2.78
C ILE A 23 -16.50 10.53 -1.44
N SER A 24 -17.83 10.61 -1.48
CA SER A 24 -18.67 10.52 -0.28
C SER A 24 -18.52 9.14 0.40
N GLY A 25 -18.37 9.13 1.73
CA GLY A 25 -18.16 7.89 2.51
C GLY A 25 -16.70 7.52 2.80
N CYS A 26 -15.73 8.20 2.19
CA CYS A 26 -14.31 8.07 2.55
C CYS A 26 -14.05 8.50 4.01
N GLU A 27 -14.76 9.52 4.50
CA GLU A 27 -14.70 9.96 5.90
C GLU A 27 -15.14 8.87 6.89
N VAL A 28 -16.15 8.07 6.53
CA VAL A 28 -16.67 6.97 7.36
C VAL A 28 -15.62 5.88 7.50
N VAL A 29 -14.91 5.56 6.42
CA VAL A 29 -13.80 4.59 6.45
C VAL A 29 -12.67 5.09 7.35
N LEU A 30 -12.29 6.36 7.24
CA LEU A 30 -11.19 6.94 8.02
C LEU A 30 -11.50 7.10 9.52
N THR A 31 -12.75 7.43 9.85
CA THR A 31 -13.19 7.60 11.25
C THR A 31 -13.61 6.29 11.91
N SER A 32 -13.81 5.22 11.14
CA SER A 32 -14.21 3.92 11.67
C SER A 32 -13.19 3.32 12.63
N ALA A 33 -13.67 2.51 13.58
CA ALA A 33 -12.80 1.75 14.48
C ALA A 33 -11.86 0.79 13.73
N GLN A 34 -12.23 0.37 12.52
CA GLN A 34 -11.39 -0.47 11.66
C GLN A 34 -10.21 0.30 11.04
N SER A 35 -10.18 1.63 11.11
CA SER A 35 -9.03 2.45 10.65
C SER A 35 -7.84 2.39 11.62
N LYS A 36 -8.05 1.87 12.83
CA LYS A 36 -7.03 1.70 13.86
C LYS A 36 -6.84 0.21 14.16
N PHE A 37 -5.66 -0.32 13.87
CA PHE A 37 -5.28 -1.65 14.32
C PHE A 37 -4.61 -1.55 15.68
N PHE A 38 -5.27 -2.06 16.73
CA PHE A 38 -4.75 -2.05 18.10
C PHE A 38 -4.38 -0.64 18.63
N GLY A 39 -5.14 0.39 18.21
CA GLY A 39 -4.87 1.80 18.54
C GLY A 39 -3.92 2.52 17.58
N VAL A 40 -3.24 1.79 16.68
CA VAL A 40 -2.34 2.36 15.67
C VAL A 40 -3.08 2.54 14.34
N PRO A 41 -3.08 3.76 13.76
CA PRO A 41 -3.64 3.98 12.43
C PRO A 41 -3.00 3.11 11.36
N TRP A 42 -3.80 2.54 10.46
CA TRP A 42 -3.30 1.83 9.27
C TRP A 42 -2.36 2.69 8.42
N SER A 43 -2.49 4.02 8.48
CA SER A 43 -1.61 5.00 7.83
C SER A 43 -0.13 4.79 8.18
N TYR A 44 0.19 4.46 9.44
CA TYR A 44 1.56 4.20 9.87
C TYR A 44 2.09 2.88 9.32
N ILE A 45 1.26 1.83 9.31
CA ILE A 45 1.63 0.52 8.76
C ILE A 45 1.92 0.66 7.26
N GLY A 46 1.07 1.41 6.54
CA GLY A 46 1.30 1.73 5.14
C GLY A 46 2.58 2.54 4.91
N LEU A 47 2.89 3.50 5.79
CA LEU A 47 4.13 4.27 5.70
C LEU A 47 5.37 3.37 5.82
N VAL A 48 5.39 2.48 6.81
CA VAL A 48 6.48 1.50 6.99
C VAL A 48 6.59 0.57 5.79
N TYR A 49 5.45 0.08 5.28
CA TYR A 49 5.42 -0.78 4.09
C TYR A 49 6.04 -0.10 2.86
N TYR A 50 5.61 1.13 2.56
CA TYR A 50 6.15 1.87 1.41
C TYR A 50 7.60 2.31 1.60
N ALA A 51 8.01 2.63 2.82
CA ALA A 51 9.41 2.94 3.13
C ALA A 51 10.31 1.71 2.88
N TYR A 52 9.87 0.54 3.33
CA TYR A 52 10.59 -0.70 3.10
C TYR A 52 10.64 -1.07 1.62
N LEU A 53 9.52 -0.93 0.90
CA LEU A 53 9.46 -1.14 -0.55
C LEU A 53 10.41 -0.19 -1.30
N PHE A 54 10.51 1.07 -0.86
CA PHE A 54 11.43 2.05 -1.44
C PHE A 54 12.90 1.68 -1.21
N CYS A 55 13.26 1.23 -0.01
CA CYS A 55 14.60 0.70 0.27
C CYS A 55 14.91 -0.53 -0.60
N LEU A 56 13.98 -1.48 -0.73
CA LEU A 56 14.12 -2.64 -1.61
C LEU A 56 14.35 -2.23 -3.06
N ALA A 57 13.62 -1.23 -3.55
CA ALA A 57 13.77 -0.71 -4.90
C ALA A 57 15.15 -0.04 -5.11
N LEU A 58 15.64 0.73 -4.12
CA LEU A 58 16.99 1.32 -4.14
C LEU A 58 18.09 0.25 -4.15
N LEU A 59 17.96 -0.74 -3.27
CA LEU A 59 18.87 -1.89 -3.21
C LEU A 59 18.91 -2.64 -4.55
N LEU A 60 17.76 -2.81 -5.20
CA LEU A 60 17.67 -3.43 -6.52
C LEU A 60 18.28 -2.55 -7.62
N ALA A 61 18.23 -1.22 -7.49
CA ALA A 61 18.86 -0.31 -8.43
C ALA A 61 20.40 -0.33 -8.31
N ILE A 62 20.93 -0.53 -7.10
CA ILE A 62 22.38 -0.67 -6.84
C ILE A 62 22.87 -2.04 -7.32
N ASP A 63 22.13 -3.11 -7.03
CA ASP A 63 22.53 -4.49 -7.34
C ASP A 63 21.47 -5.23 -8.17
N PRO A 64 21.32 -4.85 -9.46
CA PRO A 64 20.21 -5.31 -10.29
C PRO A 64 20.28 -6.79 -10.62
N LYS A 65 21.43 -7.46 -10.42
CA LYS A 65 21.63 -8.87 -10.79
C LYS A 65 21.32 -9.86 -9.68
N SER A 66 21.14 -9.41 -8.43
CA SER A 66 20.90 -10.33 -7.31
C SER A 66 19.51 -10.98 -7.40
N PRO A 67 19.42 -12.31 -7.58
CA PRO A 67 18.14 -13.01 -7.68
C PRO A 67 17.37 -13.01 -6.35
N ALA A 68 18.08 -12.98 -5.22
CA ALA A 68 17.49 -12.97 -3.89
C ALA A 68 16.71 -11.67 -3.60
N LEU A 69 17.27 -10.51 -3.96
CA LEU A 69 16.59 -9.21 -3.81
C LEU A 69 15.33 -9.12 -4.67
N ARG A 70 15.40 -9.64 -5.90
CA ARG A 70 14.27 -9.67 -6.83
C ARG A 70 13.14 -10.54 -6.29
N PHE A 71 13.47 -11.73 -5.80
CA PHE A 71 12.48 -12.61 -5.18
C PHE A 71 11.89 -11.99 -3.92
N GLY A 72 12.71 -11.32 -3.11
CA GLY A 72 12.26 -10.55 -1.94
C GLY A 72 11.27 -9.44 -2.31
N ALA A 73 11.60 -8.61 -3.31
CA ALA A 73 10.71 -7.56 -3.80
C ALA A 73 9.40 -8.12 -4.37
N PHE A 74 9.47 -9.22 -5.11
CA PHE A 74 8.31 -9.91 -5.65
C PHE A 74 7.41 -10.48 -4.54
N ALA A 75 7.98 -11.23 -3.59
CA ALA A 75 7.22 -11.76 -2.46
C ALA A 75 6.59 -10.64 -1.62
N TYR A 76 7.33 -9.55 -1.39
CA TYR A 76 6.85 -8.42 -0.60
C TYR A 76 5.69 -7.67 -1.28
N THR A 77 5.78 -7.45 -2.59
CA THR A 77 4.68 -6.86 -3.38
C THR A 77 3.48 -7.80 -3.48
N ALA A 78 3.70 -9.12 -3.63
CA ALA A 78 2.63 -10.13 -3.63
C ALA A 78 1.82 -10.12 -2.33
N VAL A 79 2.50 -10.09 -1.18
CA VAL A 79 1.86 -9.99 0.14
C VAL A 79 1.09 -8.67 0.26
N GLY A 80 1.67 -7.56 -0.22
CA GLY A 80 0.98 -6.26 -0.23
C GLY A 80 -0.28 -6.24 -1.09
N VAL A 81 -0.28 -6.88 -2.26
CA VAL A 81 -1.47 -7.00 -3.11
C VAL A 81 -2.53 -7.87 -2.45
N ALA A 82 -2.14 -9.02 -1.88
CA ALA A 82 -3.06 -9.90 -1.17
C ALA A 82 -3.71 -9.19 0.03
N TYR A 83 -2.91 -8.46 0.80
CA TYR A 83 -3.38 -7.64 1.92
C TYR A 83 -4.32 -6.52 1.43
N SER A 84 -3.95 -5.82 0.37
CA SER A 84 -4.76 -4.72 -0.20
C SER A 84 -6.11 -5.23 -0.72
N ALA A 85 -6.11 -6.37 -1.42
CA ALA A 85 -7.33 -7.02 -1.88
C ALA A 85 -8.22 -7.39 -0.68
N TRP A 86 -7.65 -8.04 0.34
CA TRP A 86 -8.40 -8.37 1.55
C TRP A 86 -8.98 -7.14 2.24
N ALA A 87 -8.21 -6.06 2.39
CA ALA A 87 -8.68 -4.82 3.01
C ALA A 87 -9.85 -4.17 2.24
N ILE A 88 -9.80 -4.14 0.90
CA ILE A 88 -10.90 -3.58 0.09
C ILE A 88 -12.13 -4.49 0.15
N PHE A 89 -11.98 -5.77 -0.18
CA PHE A 89 -13.13 -6.68 -0.30
C PHE A 89 -13.77 -7.00 1.06
N TYR A 90 -12.96 -7.13 2.12
CA TYR A 90 -13.46 -7.53 3.43
C TYR A 90 -13.85 -6.34 4.31
N ILE A 91 -13.04 -5.28 4.35
CA ILE A 91 -13.34 -4.15 5.25
C ILE A 91 -14.28 -3.14 4.55
N GLN A 92 -13.96 -2.70 3.34
CA GLN A 92 -14.76 -1.66 2.68
C GLN A 92 -16.13 -2.15 2.21
N LEU A 93 -16.20 -3.32 1.55
CA LEU A 93 -17.46 -3.83 1.01
C LEU A 93 -18.35 -4.51 2.07
N SER A 94 -17.81 -5.40 2.90
CA SER A 94 -18.65 -6.13 3.86
C SER A 94 -18.89 -5.44 5.20
N VAL A 95 -17.92 -4.67 5.72
CA VAL A 95 -18.07 -4.06 7.05
C VAL A 95 -18.65 -2.65 6.97
N LEU A 96 -18.15 -1.83 6.04
CA LEU A 96 -18.47 -0.39 6.00
C LEU A 96 -19.48 0.01 4.93
N GLY A 97 -19.59 -0.74 3.84
CA GLY A 97 -20.40 -0.36 2.68
C GLY A 97 -19.94 0.94 2.01
N ALA A 98 -18.69 1.35 2.22
CA ALA A 98 -18.15 2.63 1.76
C ALA A 98 -16.73 2.46 1.21
N LEU A 99 -16.39 3.23 0.17
CA LEU A 99 -15.10 3.17 -0.51
C LEU A 99 -14.21 4.36 -0.14
N CYS A 100 -12.96 4.09 0.21
CA CYS A 100 -11.95 5.11 0.45
C CYS A 100 -11.00 5.24 -0.76
N GLN A 101 -10.91 6.45 -1.32
CA GLN A 101 -10.04 6.77 -2.45
C GLN A 101 -8.56 6.49 -2.15
N TYR A 102 -8.08 6.81 -0.94
CA TYR A 102 -6.69 6.65 -0.56
C TYR A 102 -6.29 5.18 -0.51
N CYS A 103 -7.16 4.34 0.04
CA CYS A 103 -6.98 2.88 0.03
C CYS A 103 -6.98 2.32 -1.41
N ALA A 104 -7.85 2.84 -2.29
CA ALA A 104 -7.89 2.43 -3.69
C ALA A 104 -6.62 2.83 -4.45
N ILE A 105 -6.12 4.05 -4.23
CA ILE A 105 -4.84 4.54 -4.79
C ILE A 105 -3.70 3.65 -4.30
N SER A 106 -3.64 3.37 -3.00
CA SER A 106 -2.61 2.51 -2.41
C SER A 106 -2.65 1.08 -2.98
N ALA A 107 -3.85 0.50 -3.13
CA ALA A 107 -4.02 -0.81 -3.76
C ALA A 107 -3.53 -0.80 -5.21
N PHE A 108 -3.90 0.23 -5.99
CA PHE A 108 -3.46 0.40 -7.37
C PHE A 108 -1.93 0.52 -7.47
N VAL A 109 -1.31 1.35 -6.63
CA VAL A 109 0.15 1.51 -6.59
C VAL A 109 0.85 0.19 -6.28
N THR A 110 0.34 -0.57 -5.31
CA THR A 110 0.91 -1.87 -4.93
C THR A 110 0.77 -2.89 -6.06
N LEU A 111 -0.35 -2.88 -6.78
CA LEU A 111 -0.61 -3.71 -7.94
C LEU A 111 0.34 -3.36 -9.10
N CYS A 112 0.53 -2.07 -9.39
CA CYS A 112 1.52 -1.61 -10.38
C CYS A 112 2.94 -2.05 -9.99
N ALA A 113 3.32 -1.92 -8.72
CA ALA A 113 4.63 -2.36 -8.24
C ALA A 113 4.82 -3.88 -8.43
N PHE A 114 3.79 -4.68 -8.17
CA PHE A 114 3.79 -6.12 -8.41
C PHE A 114 3.94 -6.45 -9.91
N VAL A 115 3.22 -5.76 -10.79
CA VAL A 115 3.32 -5.95 -12.25
C VAL A 115 4.73 -5.61 -12.74
N VAL A 116 5.33 -4.51 -12.26
CA VAL A 116 6.72 -4.15 -12.61
C VAL A 116 7.70 -5.21 -12.11
N ALA A 117 7.53 -5.72 -10.89
CA ALA A 117 8.35 -6.81 -10.36
C ALA A 117 8.21 -8.09 -11.19
N CYS A 118 6.99 -8.47 -11.58
CA CYS A 118 6.69 -9.56 -12.50
C CYS A 118 7.37 -9.38 -13.86
N TRP A 119 7.24 -8.20 -14.46
CA TRP A 119 7.83 -7.88 -15.76
C TRP A 119 9.35 -7.99 -15.71
N HIS A 120 9.96 -7.45 -14.67
CA HIS A 120 11.40 -7.54 -14.45
C HIS A 120 11.87 -8.99 -14.27
N TRP A 121 11.08 -9.82 -13.58
CA TRP A 121 11.36 -11.26 -13.44
C TRP A 121 11.30 -11.98 -14.80
N HIS A 122 10.25 -11.73 -15.60
CA HIS A 122 10.07 -12.33 -16.92
C HIS A 122 11.21 -11.97 -17.89
N LEU A 123 11.68 -10.72 -17.90
CA LEU A 123 12.76 -10.28 -18.79
C LEU A 123 14.09 -11.00 -18.57
N THR A 124 14.41 -11.35 -17.32
CA THR A 124 15.66 -12.07 -17.02
C THR A 124 15.58 -13.58 -17.11
N LYS A 125 14.38 -14.16 -17.18
CA LYS A 125 14.23 -15.59 -17.46
C LYS A 125 14.47 -15.91 -18.95
N ASN A 126 14.43 -14.89 -19.81
CA ASN A 126 14.58 -14.98 -21.27
C ASN A 126 16.01 -14.65 -21.78
N LYS A 127 16.99 -14.53 -20.88
CA LYS A 127 18.43 -14.52 -21.20
C LYS A 127 19.09 -15.71 -20.53
#